data_AF-A0A4Y2GE98-F1
#
_entry.id   AF-A0A4Y2GE98-F1
#
_cell.length_a   1.000
_cell.length_b   1.000
_cell.length_c   1.000
_cell.angle_alpha   90.00
_cell.angle_beta   90.00
_cell.angle_gamma   90.00
#
_symmetry.space_group_name_H-M   'P 1'
#
loop_
_entity.id
_entity.type
_entity.pdbx_description
1 polymer ?
#
loop_
_entity_poly.entity_id
_entity_poly.type
_entity_poly.pdbx_seq_one_letter_code
_entity_poly.pdbx_strand_id
1 'polypeptide(L)'
;AFCQMTGTDSLCAADFGKVMKQIFPSVKPRRLGTRGNSRYCYSGLRKKLKLKPPTLPDMHAESENSESQEEASMDETTSASCHIIFQWAEKLFGRKFASLKNLASYLLEYMYVDNRSVAAFTVLLEGSPELIEKGIY
;
A
#
# COMPACT_ATOMS: atom_id res chain seq x y z
N ALA A 1 -24.87 3.26 -7.31
CA ALA A 1 -23.66 3.79 -6.66
C ALA A 1 -22.38 3.24 -7.31
N PHE A 2 -21.90 2.03 -6.99
CA PHE A 2 -20.61 1.53 -7.53
C PHE A 2 -20.58 1.39 -9.06
N CYS A 3 -21.58 0.70 -9.63
CA CYS A 3 -21.68 0.49 -11.09
C CYS A 3 -21.76 1.82 -11.87
N GLN A 4 -22.58 2.76 -11.38
CA GLN A 4 -22.70 4.10 -11.96
C GLN A 4 -21.39 4.90 -11.93
N MET A 5 -20.62 4.82 -10.83
CA MET A 5 -19.34 5.54 -10.70
C MET A 5 -18.25 4.97 -11.62
N THR A 6 -18.31 3.67 -11.91
CA THR A 6 -17.31 2.96 -12.72
C THR A 6 -17.73 2.81 -14.19
N GLY A 7 -18.90 3.30 -14.58
CA GLY A 7 -19.44 3.14 -15.93
C GLY A 7 -19.76 1.69 -16.29
N THR A 8 -20.03 0.83 -15.31
CA THR A 8 -20.36 -0.58 -15.52
C THR A 8 -21.85 -0.84 -15.35
N ASP A 9 -22.37 -1.84 -16.07
CA ASP A 9 -23.76 -2.25 -15.94
C ASP A 9 -23.99 -3.04 -14.64
N SER A 10 -25.12 -2.78 -13.98
CA SER A 10 -25.50 -3.53 -12.79
C SER A 10 -25.99 -4.93 -13.13
N LEU A 11 -25.49 -5.93 -12.42
CA LEU A 11 -25.97 -7.32 -12.54
C LEU A 11 -27.39 -7.48 -11.97
N CYS A 12 -28.12 -8.47 -12.48
CA CYS A 12 -29.38 -8.87 -11.85
C CYS A 12 -29.13 -9.52 -10.48
N ALA A 13 -30.16 -9.57 -9.63
CA ALA A 13 -30.03 -10.10 -8.28
C ALA A 13 -29.56 -11.58 -8.25
N ALA A 14 -29.99 -12.38 -9.23
CA ALA A 14 -29.61 -13.79 -9.33
C ALA A 14 -28.12 -13.96 -9.68
N ASP A 15 -27.63 -13.23 -10.68
CA ASP A 15 -26.24 -13.33 -11.12
C ASP A 15 -25.29 -12.70 -10.10
N PHE A 16 -25.69 -11.59 -9.48
CA PHE A 16 -24.96 -11.05 -8.34
C PHE A 16 -24.83 -12.08 -7.21
N GLY A 17 -25.89 -12.85 -6.93
CA GLY A 17 -25.85 -13.95 -5.96
C GLY A 17 -24.85 -15.05 -6.32
N LYS A 18 -24.74 -15.41 -7.61
CA LYS A 18 -23.73 -16.38 -8.08
C LYS A 18 -22.32 -15.87 -7.88
N VAL A 19 -22.05 -14.62 -8.28
CA VAL A 19 -20.74 -13.98 -8.09
C VAL A 19 -20.38 -13.95 -6.61
N MET A 20 -21.29 -13.50 -5.74
CA MET A 20 -21.09 -13.47 -4.29
C MET A 20 -20.70 -14.85 -3.71
N LYS A 21 -21.26 -15.94 -4.25
CA LYS A 21 -20.93 -17.30 -3.82
C LYS A 21 -19.53 -17.74 -4.26
N GLN A 22 -19.08 -17.30 -5.43
CA GLN A 22 -17.72 -17.57 -5.91
C GLN A 22 -16.68 -16.81 -5.10
N ILE A 23 -16.90 -15.52 -4.85
CA ILE A 23 -15.93 -14.67 -4.12
C ILE A 23 -15.95 -14.91 -2.60
N PHE A 24 -17.07 -15.35 -2.03
CA PHE A 24 -17.20 -15.67 -0.61
C PHE A 24 -17.86 -17.05 -0.40
N PRO A 25 -17.13 -18.16 -0.64
CA PRO A 25 -17.70 -19.50 -0.59
C PRO A 25 -18.33 -19.88 0.75
N SER A 26 -17.78 -19.37 1.85
CA SER A 26 -18.25 -19.61 3.21
C SER A 26 -19.47 -18.78 3.61
N VAL A 27 -19.80 -17.71 2.86
CA VAL A 27 -20.95 -16.86 3.15
C VAL A 27 -22.24 -17.60 2.80
N LYS A 28 -23.21 -17.52 3.72
CA LYS A 28 -24.52 -18.14 3.59
C LYS A 28 -25.61 -17.07 3.50
N PRO A 29 -26.54 -17.16 2.53
CA PRO A 29 -27.73 -16.33 2.53
C PRO A 29 -28.63 -16.72 3.71
N ARG A 30 -29.22 -15.72 4.36
CA ARG A 30 -30.23 -15.90 5.42
C ARG A 30 -31.39 -14.95 5.20
N ARG A 31 -32.58 -15.39 5.64
CA ARG A 31 -33.78 -14.55 5.64
C ARG A 31 -34.13 -14.20 7.08
N LEU A 32 -34.10 -12.91 7.40
CA LEU A 32 -34.25 -12.40 8.77
C LEU A 32 -35.41 -11.41 8.84
N GLY A 33 -36.05 -11.34 10.01
CA GLY A 33 -37.17 -10.44 10.31
C GLY A 33 -38.42 -11.19 10.78
N THR A 34 -39.45 -10.44 11.19
CA THR A 34 -40.73 -11.00 11.63
C THR A 34 -41.57 -11.49 10.44
N ARG A 35 -42.64 -12.24 10.74
CA ARG A 35 -43.59 -12.72 9.73
C ARG A 35 -44.10 -11.54 8.88
N GLY A 36 -44.03 -11.69 7.55
CA GLY A 36 -44.45 -10.66 6.59
C GLY A 36 -43.39 -9.59 6.26
N ASN A 37 -42.36 -9.41 7.11
CA ASN A 37 -41.35 -8.36 6.94
C ASN A 37 -39.92 -8.89 6.74
N SER A 38 -39.76 -10.18 6.43
CA SER A 38 -38.44 -10.78 6.36
C SER A 38 -37.69 -10.43 5.07
N ARG A 39 -36.42 -10.03 5.21
CA ARG A 39 -35.51 -9.65 4.11
C ARG A 39 -34.34 -10.63 3.99
N TYR A 40 -33.78 -10.73 2.79
CA TYR A 40 -32.56 -11.50 2.54
C TYR A 40 -31.33 -10.70 2.97
N CYS A 41 -30.39 -11.38 3.63
CA CYS A 41 -29.10 -10.84 4.01
C CYS A 41 -28.01 -11.89 3.80
N TYR A 42 -26.77 -11.43 3.67
CA TYR A 42 -25.59 -12.28 3.75
C TYR A 42 -24.99 -12.18 5.14
N SER A 43 -24.88 -13.30 5.84
CA SER A 43 -24.30 -13.32 7.18
C SER A 43 -22.78 -13.37 7.15
N GLY A 44 -22.14 -12.80 8.17
CA GLY A 44 -20.69 -12.87 8.34
C GLY A 44 -19.90 -11.89 7.48
N LEU A 45 -20.59 -10.99 6.76
CA LEU A 45 -19.96 -9.90 6.03
C LEU A 45 -19.83 -8.64 6.90
N ARG A 46 -18.71 -7.94 6.75
CA ARG A 46 -18.44 -6.64 7.38
C ARG A 46 -17.86 -5.69 6.34
N LYS A 47 -18.18 -4.40 6.44
CA LYS A 47 -17.61 -3.37 5.56
C LYS A 47 -16.13 -3.19 5.88
N LYS A 48 -15.26 -3.34 4.88
CA LYS A 48 -13.83 -3.06 4.98
C LYS A 48 -13.54 -1.73 4.28
N LEU A 49 -13.10 -0.72 5.04
CA LEU A 49 -12.82 0.63 4.51
C LEU A 49 -11.41 0.77 3.93
N LYS A 50 -10.46 -0.02 4.44
CA LYS A 50 -9.07 -0.06 3.96
C LYS A 50 -8.84 -1.41 3.29
N LEU A 51 -8.77 -1.42 1.96
CA LEU A 51 -8.35 -2.59 1.20
C LEU A 51 -6.84 -2.60 1.12
N LYS A 52 -6.20 -3.76 1.32
CA LYS A 52 -4.80 -3.93 0.96
C LYS A 52 -4.75 -3.92 -0.58
N PRO A 53 -3.82 -3.19 -1.21
CA PRO A 53 -3.68 -3.23 -2.66
C PRO A 53 -3.42 -4.69 -3.09
N PRO A 54 -4.00 -5.15 -4.21
CA PRO A 54 -3.67 -6.47 -4.73
C PRO A 54 -2.19 -6.53 -5.09
N THR A 55 -1.47 -7.50 -4.55
CA THR A 55 -0.07 -7.76 -4.91
C THR A 55 -0.03 -8.68 -6.12
N LEU A 56 0.91 -8.45 -7.03
CA LEU A 56 1.16 -9.37 -8.12
C LEU A 56 1.76 -10.67 -7.57
N PRO A 57 1.38 -11.85 -8.11
CA PRO A 57 2.08 -13.09 -7.81
C PRO A 57 3.55 -12.94 -8.17
N ASP A 58 4.44 -13.25 -7.24
CA ASP A 58 5.87 -13.26 -7.49
C ASP A 58 6.21 -14.46 -8.40
N MET A 59 6.83 -14.19 -9.55
CA MET A 59 7.22 -15.23 -10.51
C MET A 59 8.54 -15.93 -10.12
N HIS A 60 9.10 -15.61 -8.95
CA HIS A 60 10.38 -16.15 -8.46
C HIS A 60 10.27 -17.15 -7.30
N ALA A 61 9.13 -17.81 -7.08
CA ALA A 61 8.98 -18.81 -6.02
C ALA A 61 8.52 -20.17 -6.54
N GLU A 62 9.42 -20.92 -7.18
CA GLU A 62 9.43 -22.37 -7.00
C GLU A 62 10.26 -22.67 -5.74
N SER A 63 9.60 -22.90 -4.59
CA SER A 63 9.98 -23.96 -3.65
C SER A 63 9.01 -23.99 -2.45
N GLU A 64 8.26 -25.08 -2.38
CA GLU A 64 7.68 -25.76 -1.21
C GLU A 64 7.01 -24.96 -0.07
N ASN A 65 5.67 -24.97 -0.11
CA ASN A 65 4.75 -25.37 0.97
C ASN A 65 5.13 -25.02 2.43
N SER A 66 4.53 -23.97 2.99
CA SER A 66 3.95 -23.97 4.35
C SER A 66 2.97 -22.81 4.55
N GLU A 67 1.80 -23.16 5.08
CA GLU A 67 0.71 -22.25 5.42
C GLU A 67 1.10 -21.32 6.58
N SER A 68 0.52 -20.11 6.56
CA SER A 68 0.38 -19.12 7.64
C SER A 68 1.48 -18.04 7.82
N GLN A 69 0.99 -16.80 7.96
CA GLN A 69 1.63 -15.55 8.41
C GLN A 69 2.50 -14.77 7.41
N GLU A 70 1.94 -13.72 6.78
CA GLU A 70 2.72 -12.53 6.38
C GLU A 70 1.93 -11.23 6.66
N GLU A 71 1.81 -10.94 7.95
CA GLU A 71 1.66 -9.58 8.47
C GLU A 71 3.02 -8.88 8.27
N ALA A 72 3.08 -7.91 7.35
CA ALA A 72 4.03 -6.79 7.33
C ALA A 72 5.37 -7.01 8.08
N SER A 73 6.22 -7.94 7.62
CA SER A 73 7.65 -7.78 7.86
C SER A 73 8.10 -6.68 6.91
N MET A 74 8.54 -5.55 7.47
CA MET A 74 9.46 -4.70 6.71
C MET A 74 10.61 -5.62 6.33
N ASP A 75 10.78 -5.88 5.04
CA ASP A 75 11.75 -6.83 4.50
C ASP A 75 13.07 -6.71 5.26
N GLU A 76 13.45 -7.77 5.97
CA GLU A 76 14.63 -7.79 6.84
C GLU A 76 15.88 -7.38 6.06
N THR A 77 15.90 -7.72 4.77
CA THR A 77 16.89 -7.30 3.78
C THR A 77 16.93 -5.78 3.60
N THR A 78 15.77 -5.11 3.52
CA THR A 78 15.66 -3.65 3.43
C THR A 78 16.18 -2.98 4.69
N SER A 79 15.87 -3.52 5.88
CA SER A 79 16.41 -2.98 7.14
C SER A 79 17.93 -3.13 7.22
N ALA A 80 18.46 -4.31 6.89
CA ALA A 80 19.90 -4.56 6.84
C ALA A 80 20.61 -3.66 5.82
N SER A 81 20.02 -3.47 4.63
CA SER A 81 20.52 -2.57 3.59
C SER A 81 20.57 -1.12 4.07
N CYS A 82 19.52 -0.65 4.75
CA CYS A 82 19.49 0.69 5.35
C CYS A 82 20.65 0.86 6.35
N HIS A 83 20.87 -0.11 7.23
CA HIS A 83 21.96 -0.04 8.22
C HIS A 83 23.34 0.12 7.57
N ILE A 84 23.62 -0.63 6.51
CA ILE A 84 24.89 -0.56 5.78
C ILE A 84 25.05 0.83 5.13
N ILE A 85 24.00 1.34 4.49
CA ILE A 85 23.99 2.66 3.85
C ILE A 85 24.24 3.77 4.88
N PHE A 86 23.58 3.72 6.03
CA PHE A 86 23.83 4.67 7.12
C PHE A 86 25.26 4.59 7.61
N GLN A 87 25.77 3.40 7.91
CA GLN A 87 27.14 3.24 8.40
C GLN A 87 28.17 3.83 7.44
N TRP A 88 27.99 3.61 6.13
CA TRP A 88 28.83 4.22 5.10
C TRP A 88 28.71 5.75 5.10
N ALA A 89 27.49 6.28 5.08
CA ALA A 89 27.26 7.72 5.02
C ALA A 89 27.80 8.44 6.28
N GLU A 90 27.59 7.86 7.46
CA GLU A 90 28.07 8.44 8.73
C GLU A 90 29.59 8.49 8.78
N LYS A 91 30.27 7.45 8.25
CA LYS A 91 31.73 7.42 8.15
C LYS A 91 32.26 8.42 7.13
N LEU A 92 31.58 8.57 5.99
CA LEU A 92 32.01 9.48 4.92
C LEU A 92 31.84 10.96 5.30
N PHE A 93 30.72 11.29 5.94
CA PHE A 93 30.35 12.67 6.25
C PHE A 93 30.65 13.09 7.70
N GLY A 94 31.05 12.16 8.57
CA GLY A 94 31.37 12.46 9.97
C GLY A 94 30.18 12.93 10.81
N ARG A 95 28.95 12.62 10.39
CA ARG A 95 27.70 13.03 11.04
C ARG A 95 26.71 11.87 11.06
N LYS A 96 25.83 11.83 12.06
CA LYS A 96 24.75 10.84 12.13
C LYS A 96 23.50 11.27 11.37
N PHE A 97 22.73 10.30 10.89
CA PHE A 97 21.45 10.54 10.21
C PHE A 97 20.32 9.80 10.90
N ALA A 98 19.24 10.52 11.25
CA ALA A 98 18.11 9.95 11.98
C ALA A 98 17.09 9.21 11.09
N SER A 99 17.13 9.43 9.77
CA SER A 99 16.21 8.82 8.81
C SER A 99 16.80 8.81 7.40
N LEU A 100 16.27 7.94 6.53
CA LEU A 100 16.74 7.82 5.14
C LEU A 100 16.42 9.10 4.36
N LYS A 101 15.31 9.74 4.71
CA LYS A 101 14.93 11.06 4.20
C LYS A 101 15.97 12.13 4.56
N ASN A 102 16.43 12.18 5.80
CA ASN A 102 17.45 13.17 6.21
C ASN A 102 18.77 12.96 5.48
N LEU A 103 19.16 11.70 5.23
CA LEU A 103 20.32 11.39 4.40
C LEU A 103 20.10 11.85 2.95
N ALA A 104 18.95 11.53 2.35
CA ALA A 104 18.62 11.93 0.98
C ALA A 104 18.60 13.46 0.81
N SER A 105 17.97 14.19 1.73
CA SER A 105 17.97 15.66 1.72
C SER A 105 19.38 16.23 1.81
N TYR A 106 20.23 15.68 2.68
CA TYR A 106 21.63 16.12 2.79
C TYR A 106 22.42 15.90 1.50
N LEU A 107 22.23 14.75 0.85
CA LEU A 107 22.90 14.46 -0.43
C LEU A 107 22.51 15.47 -1.53
N LEU A 108 21.25 15.91 -1.55
CA LEU A 108 20.77 16.91 -2.51
C LEU A 108 21.24 18.32 -2.15
N GLU A 109 21.16 18.70 -0.88
CA GLU A 109 21.54 20.03 -0.40
C GLU A 109 23.01 20.35 -0.68
N TYR A 110 23.88 19.35 -0.52
CA TYR A 110 25.32 19.49 -0.77
C TYR A 110 25.73 19.01 -2.17
N MET A 111 24.76 18.79 -3.08
CA MET A 111 24.99 18.44 -4.48
C MET A 111 25.84 17.17 -4.70
N TYR A 112 25.77 16.21 -3.76
CA TYR A 112 26.39 14.88 -3.93
C TYR A 112 25.59 13.99 -4.89
N VAL A 113 24.31 14.31 -5.12
CA VAL A 113 23.41 13.63 -6.05
C VAL A 113 22.65 14.68 -6.86
N ASP A 114 22.39 14.40 -8.13
CA ASP A 114 21.64 15.30 -9.02
C ASP A 114 20.20 15.53 -8.52
N ASN A 115 19.77 16.78 -8.51
CA ASN A 115 18.46 17.21 -8.02
C ASN A 115 17.37 17.26 -9.10
N ARG A 116 17.70 16.94 -10.36
CA ARG A 116 16.77 16.98 -11.49
C ARG A 116 15.87 15.75 -11.61
N SER A 117 16.06 14.74 -10.76
CA SER A 117 15.27 13.51 -10.80
C SER A 117 13.93 13.67 -10.07
N VAL A 118 12.90 12.92 -10.50
CA VAL A 118 11.59 12.87 -9.82
C VAL A 118 11.72 12.45 -8.35
N ALA A 119 12.67 11.56 -8.05
CA ALA A 119 12.99 11.13 -6.68
C ALA A 119 13.48 12.31 -5.83
N ALA A 120 14.38 13.14 -6.37
CA ALA A 120 14.86 14.34 -5.69
C ALA A 120 13.74 15.35 -5.42
N PHE A 121 12.90 15.63 -6.43
CA PHE A 121 11.74 16.50 -6.26
C PHE A 121 10.78 16.02 -5.17
N THR A 122 10.55 14.70 -5.10
CA THR A 122 9.67 14.11 -4.08
C THR A 122 10.21 14.33 -2.66
N VAL A 123 11.53 14.15 -2.45
CA VAL A 123 12.18 14.37 -1.16
C VAL A 123 12.17 15.85 -0.77
N LEU A 124 12.38 16.76 -1.72
CA LEU A 124 12.38 18.20 -1.50
C LEU A 124 10.98 18.74 -1.16
N LEU A 125 9.94 18.26 -1.86
CA LEU A 125 8.56 18.72 -1.66
C LEU A 125 8.02 18.41 -0.26
N GLU A 126 8.48 17.30 0.32
CA GLU A 126 8.06 16.85 1.65
C GLU A 126 8.94 17.44 2.77
N GLY A 127 9.95 18.26 2.45
CA GLY A 127 10.98 18.78 3.36
C GLY A 127 10.62 20.06 4.10
N SER A 128 10.07 21.07 3.41
CA SER A 128 9.48 22.29 3.99
C SER A 128 9.17 23.31 2.88
N PRO A 129 8.13 24.17 3.05
CA PRO A 129 7.72 25.18 2.08
C PRO A 129 8.66 26.41 1.95
N GLU A 130 9.86 26.38 2.53
CA GLU A 130 10.76 27.54 2.58
C GLU A 130 11.82 27.60 1.46
N LEU A 131 11.98 26.53 0.66
CA LEU A 131 12.92 26.53 -0.48
C LEU A 131 12.32 27.02 -1.81
N ILE A 132 11.02 27.31 -1.84
CA ILE A 132 10.38 27.94 -3.02
C ILE A 132 10.88 29.39 -3.20
N GLU A 133 11.34 30.04 -2.12
CA GLU A 133 11.74 31.45 -2.14
C GLU A 133 13.12 31.73 -2.76
N LYS A 134 13.94 30.70 -3.01
CA LYS A 134 15.28 30.90 -3.60
C LYS A 134 15.38 30.69 -5.11
N GLY A 135 14.28 30.40 -5.80
CA GLY A 135 14.16 30.65 -7.25
C GLY A 135 15.33 30.20 -8.12
N ILE A 136 15.85 28.98 -7.91
CA ILE A 136 16.78 28.36 -8.86
C ILE A 136 16.02 27.22 -9.54
N TYR A 137 15.36 27.58 -10.64
CA TYR A 137 15.02 26.68 -11.75
C TYR A 137 16.04 26.89 -12.86
#